data_AF-A0A956JI73-F1
#
_entry.id   AF-A0A956JI73-F1
#
_cell.length_a   1.000
_cell.length_b   1.000
_cell.length_c   1.000
_cell.angle_alpha   90.00
_cell.angle_beta   90.00
_cell.angle_gamma   90.00
#
_symmetry.space_group_name_H-M   'P 1'
#
loop_
_entity.id
_entity.type
_entity.pdbx_description
1 polymer ?
#
loop_
_entity_poly.entity_id
_entity_poly.type
_entity_poly.pdbx_seq_one_letter_code
_entity_poly.pdbx_strand_id
1 'polypeptide(L)'
;MYLRRNKVRCGETRRTYLSIAHNVWWAGEGGKKAQSRPVVVASFGVEDRVDVELARELVAAVERCAPKYPIRRGEGKKVTMRVAQEIRKIEPFLKVLVSRKLGLRQHLPPGPERELILDALIRDKLSDPDSIPRDMPAEAILSTLRNHMSA
;
A
#
# COMPACT_ATOMS: atom_id res chain seq x y z
N MET A 1 -1.33 8.76 4.47
CA MET A 1 -1.16 7.34 4.88
C MET A 1 0.27 7.22 5.38
N TYR A 2 0.65 6.11 6.01
CA TYR A 2 2.03 5.95 6.48
C TYR A 2 2.49 4.49 6.43
N LEU A 3 3.81 4.30 6.31
CA LEU A 3 4.44 2.99 6.43
C LEU A 3 4.48 2.60 7.91
N ARG A 4 3.59 1.69 8.30
CA ARG A 4 3.52 1.16 9.65
C ARG A 4 4.47 -0.03 9.81
N ARG A 5 5.34 0.05 10.81
CA ARG A 5 6.16 -1.08 11.30
C ARG A 5 5.46 -1.75 12.48
N ASN A 6 5.21 -3.05 12.37
CA ASN A 6 4.58 -3.84 13.42
C ASN A 6 5.54 -4.93 13.91
N LYS A 7 6.12 -4.75 15.10
CA LYS A 7 6.98 -5.75 15.72
C LYS A 7 6.12 -6.82 16.40
N VAL A 8 6.17 -8.05 15.90
CA VAL A 8 5.44 -9.21 16.41
C VAL A 8 6.42 -10.16 17.06
N ARG A 9 6.09 -10.66 18.25
CA ARG A 9 6.87 -11.71 18.93
C ARG A 9 6.52 -13.06 18.33
N CYS A 10 7.53 -13.83 17.92
CA CYS A 10 7.41 -15.17 17.37
C CYS A 10 8.28 -16.11 18.21
N GLY A 11 7.73 -16.59 19.33
CA GLY A 11 8.48 -17.35 20.33
C GLY A 11 9.58 -16.51 20.98
N GLU A 12 10.84 -16.94 20.80
CA GLU A 12 12.04 -16.25 21.28
C GLU A 12 12.48 -15.11 20.36
N THR A 13 12.01 -15.09 19.11
CA THR A 13 12.40 -14.09 18.12
C THR A 13 11.35 -12.98 17.97
N ARG A 14 11.74 -11.90 17.30
CA ARG A 14 10.82 -10.82 16.89
C ARG A 14 10.93 -10.64 15.38
N ARG A 15 9.79 -10.43 14.73
CA ARG A 15 9.71 -10.09 13.30
C ARG A 15 9.00 -8.75 13.13
N THR A 16 9.52 -7.90 12.26
CA THR A 16 8.85 -6.67 11.88
C THR A 16 8.07 -6.90 10.60
N TYR A 17 6.79 -6.56 10.62
CA TYR A 17 5.93 -6.55 9.44
C TYR A 17 5.69 -5.10 8.99
N LEU A 18 5.71 -4.89 7.68
CA LEU A 18 5.43 -3.61 7.04
C LEU A 18 4.03 -3.61 6.45
N SER A 19 3.35 -2.47 6.57
CA SER A 19 2.00 -2.26 6.03
C SER A 19 1.76 -0.78 5.74
N ILE A 20 0.87 -0.49 4.81
CA ILE A 20 0.27 0.85 4.66
C ILE A 20 -0.82 0.97 5.71
N ALA A 21 -0.80 2.05 6.49
CA ALA A 21 -1.85 2.34 7.46
C ALA A 21 -2.37 3.77 7.35
N HIS A 22 -3.59 3.98 7.83
CA HIS A 22 -4.18 5.29 8.01
C HIS A 22 -4.80 5.38 9.42
N ASN A 23 -4.54 6.49 10.12
CA ASN A 23 -5.08 6.70 11.45
C ASN A 23 -6.50 7.27 11.36
N VAL A 24 -7.44 6.60 12.02
CA VAL A 24 -8.85 7.02 12.06
C VAL A 24 -9.21 7.38 13.48
N TRP A 25 -9.97 8.45 13.68
CA TRP A 25 -10.54 8.80 14.98
C TRP A 25 -11.80 7.98 15.26
N TRP A 26 -11.77 7.26 16.38
CA TRP A 26 -12.90 6.48 16.88
C TRP A 26 -13.59 7.32 17.95
N ALA A 27 -14.87 7.63 17.76
CA ALA A 27 -15.69 8.15 18.84
C ALA A 27 -15.71 7.12 19.97
N GLY A 28 -15.48 7.55 21.20
CA GLY A 28 -15.65 6.66 22.34
C GLY A 28 -17.13 6.46 22.62
N GLU A 29 -17.57 5.20 22.70
CA GLU A 29 -18.92 4.88 23.17
C GLU A 29 -19.00 5.02 24.69
N GLY A 30 -20.14 5.47 25.21
CA GLY A 30 -20.42 5.52 26.65
C GLY A 30 -19.53 6.48 27.46
N GLY A 31 -19.27 7.69 26.95
CA GLY A 31 -18.50 8.72 27.66
C GLY A 31 -16.97 8.57 27.60
N LYS A 32 -16.46 7.58 26.86
CA LYS A 32 -15.03 7.40 26.63
C LYS A 32 -14.48 8.47 25.68
N LYS A 33 -13.24 8.92 25.91
CA LYS A 33 -12.56 9.88 25.02
C LYS A 33 -12.35 9.25 23.63
N ALA A 34 -12.49 10.07 22.59
CA ALA A 34 -12.15 9.64 21.24
C ALA A 34 -10.66 9.24 21.15
N GLN A 35 -10.36 8.18 20.42
CA GLN A 35 -8.99 7.68 20.24
C GLN A 35 -8.68 7.48 18.76
N SER A 36 -7.46 7.82 18.38
CA SER A 36 -6.93 7.48 17.06
C SER A 36 -6.51 6.02 17.02
N ARG A 37 -6.97 5.24 16.03
CA ARG A 37 -6.53 3.86 15.81
C ARG A 37 -6.09 3.64 14.37
N PRO A 38 -5.04 2.84 14.15
CA PRO A 38 -4.58 2.52 12.80
C PRO A 38 -5.54 1.55 12.11
N VAL A 39 -5.93 1.88 10.88
CA VAL A 39 -6.54 0.95 9.94
C VAL A 39 -5.46 0.52 8.96
N VAL A 40 -5.18 -0.79 8.92
CA VAL A 40 -4.26 -1.36 7.92
C VAL A 40 -4.97 -1.39 6.57
N VAL A 41 -4.36 -0.70 5.61
CA VAL A 41 -4.86 -0.53 4.25
C VAL A 41 -4.32 -1.65 3.36
N ALA A 42 -3.03 -1.93 3.41
CA ALA A 42 -2.40 -3.03 2.69
C ALA A 42 -1.21 -3.58 3.48
N SER A 43 -0.99 -4.89 3.44
CA SER A 43 0.19 -5.53 4.03
C SER A 43 1.29 -5.72 2.99
N PHE A 44 2.55 -5.45 3.35
CA PHE A 44 3.72 -5.75 2.51
C PHE A 44 4.43 -7.05 2.92
N GLY A 45 4.22 -7.51 4.17
CA GLY A 45 4.89 -8.70 4.70
C GLY A 45 6.07 -8.35 5.61
N VAL A 46 7.02 -9.28 5.73
CA VAL A 46 8.17 -9.16 6.64
C VAL A 46 9.20 -8.17 6.10
N GLU A 47 9.67 -7.26 6.95
CA GLU A 47 10.63 -6.18 6.60
C GLU A 47 11.87 -6.69 5.86
N ASP A 48 12.39 -7.87 6.22
CA ASP A 48 13.58 -8.47 5.61
C ASP A 48 13.42 -8.83 4.12
N ARG A 49 12.18 -9.03 3.66
CA ARG A 49 11.85 -9.39 2.27
C ARG A 49 11.41 -8.18 1.43
N VAL A 50 11.34 -7.00 2.04
CA VAL A 50 10.77 -5.80 1.45
C VAL A 50 11.85 -4.73 1.25
N ASP A 51 11.89 -4.10 0.08
CA ASP A 51 12.67 -2.88 -0.15
C ASP A 51 11.96 -1.74 0.58
N VAL A 52 12.56 -1.29 1.69
CA VAL A 52 11.95 -0.34 2.62
C VAL A 52 11.80 1.05 1.99
N GLU A 53 12.73 1.47 1.15
CA GLU A 53 12.66 2.78 0.51
C GLU A 53 11.60 2.76 -0.60
N LEU A 54 11.55 1.69 -1.39
CA LEU A 54 10.49 1.53 -2.39
C LEU A 54 9.10 1.44 -1.72
N ALA A 55 9.01 0.80 -0.56
CA ALA A 55 7.77 0.77 0.23
C ALA A 55 7.33 2.16 0.72
N ARG A 56 8.27 3.07 1.03
CA ARG A 56 7.94 4.46 1.41
C ARG A 56 7.37 5.24 0.24
N GLU A 57 8.00 5.13 -0.92
CA GLU A 57 7.53 5.76 -2.16
C GLU A 57 6.16 5.21 -2.56
N LEU A 58 5.96 3.90 -2.43
CA LEU A 58 4.68 3.26 -2.72
C LEU A 58 3.56 3.74 -1.79
N VAL A 59 3.85 4.01 -0.51
CA VAL A 59 2.86 4.60 0.41
C VAL A 59 2.41 5.98 -0.07
N ALA A 60 3.34 6.83 -0.51
CA ALA A 60 3.02 8.15 -1.04
C ALA A 60 2.18 8.05 -2.33
N ALA A 61 2.57 7.14 -3.23
CA ALA A 61 1.87 6.91 -4.48
C ALA A 61 0.45 6.36 -4.27
N VAL A 62 0.27 5.41 -3.36
CA VAL A 62 -1.06 4.90 -2.96
C VAL A 62 -1.91 6.01 -2.37
N GLU A 63 -1.36 6.89 -1.53
CA GLU A 63 -2.11 8.01 -0.97
C GLU A 63 -2.59 9.00 -2.03
N ARG A 64 -1.77 9.29 -3.06
CA ARG A 64 -2.15 10.18 -4.16
C ARG A 64 -3.20 9.57 -5.08
N CYS A 65 -3.09 8.27 -5.35
CA CYS A 65 -3.97 7.56 -6.29
C CYS A 65 -5.22 6.96 -5.65
N ALA A 66 -5.30 6.91 -4.32
CA ALA A 66 -6.45 6.38 -3.59
C ALA A 66 -7.77 7.08 -4.01
N PRO A 67 -8.88 6.33 -4.14
CA PRO A 67 -10.18 6.91 -4.44
C PRO A 67 -10.57 7.99 -3.42
N LYS A 68 -11.03 9.14 -3.90
CA LYS A 68 -11.49 10.25 -3.06
C LYS A 68 -13.00 10.18 -2.94
N TYR A 69 -13.51 9.91 -1.74
CA TYR A 69 -14.93 9.97 -1.45
C TYR A 69 -15.26 11.24 -0.66
N PRO A 70 -16.43 11.86 -0.88
CA PRO A 70 -16.89 12.97 -0.06
C PRO A 70 -17.05 12.52 1.40
N ILE A 71 -16.55 13.32 2.34
CA ILE A 71 -16.61 13.04 3.78
C ILE A 71 -17.60 14.02 4.42
N ARG A 72 -18.67 13.50 5.02
CA ARG A 72 -19.52 14.28 5.94
C ARG A 72 -19.00 14.16 7.36
N ARG A 73 -19.37 15.11 8.23
CA ARG A 73 -19.01 15.09 9.66
C ARG A 73 -19.45 13.76 10.28
N GLY A 74 -18.53 13.05 10.93
CA GLY A 74 -18.79 11.75 11.55
C GLY A 74 -18.62 10.53 10.63
N GLU A 75 -18.50 10.70 9.31
CA GLU A 75 -18.38 9.58 8.36
C GLU A 75 -16.93 9.15 8.07
N GLY A 76 -15.93 9.84 8.66
CA GLY A 76 -14.51 9.61 8.40
C GLY A 76 -14.11 8.13 8.48
N LYS A 77 -14.57 7.40 9.51
CA LYS A 77 -14.32 5.97 9.65
C LYS A 77 -14.86 5.16 8.47
N LYS A 78 -16.12 5.39 8.08
CA LYS A 78 -16.78 4.66 6.98
C LYS A 78 -16.07 4.94 5.65
N VAL A 79 -15.70 6.19 5.40
CA VAL A 79 -14.96 6.59 4.20
C VAL A 79 -13.58 5.96 4.17
N THR A 80 -12.80 6.03 5.26
CA THR A 80 -11.48 5.38 5.31
C THR A 80 -11.60 3.87 5.11
N MET A 81 -12.62 3.22 5.69
CA MET A 81 -12.85 1.80 5.49
C MET A 81 -13.13 1.45 4.03
N ARG A 82 -13.91 2.29 3.32
CA ARG A 82 -14.17 2.13 1.88
C ARG A 82 -12.90 2.27 1.05
N VAL A 83 -12.09 3.30 1.31
CA VAL A 83 -10.77 3.48 0.66
C VAL A 83 -9.88 2.27 0.92
N ALA A 84 -9.83 1.79 2.16
CA ALA A 84 -9.04 0.61 2.51
C ALA A 84 -9.51 -0.65 1.77
N GLN A 85 -10.82 -0.84 1.60
CA GLN A 85 -11.37 -1.98 0.86
C GLN A 85 -10.95 -1.96 -0.61
N GLU A 86 -10.99 -0.80 -1.27
CA GLU A 86 -10.54 -0.69 -2.67
C GLU A 86 -9.05 -0.98 -2.82
N ILE A 87 -8.21 -0.42 -1.94
CA ILE A 87 -6.75 -0.66 -2.02
C ILE A 87 -6.39 -2.12 -1.71
N ARG A 88 -7.13 -2.81 -0.84
CA ARG A 88 -6.90 -4.23 -0.55
C ARG A 88 -7.09 -5.13 -1.76
N LYS A 89 -7.92 -4.73 -2.74
CA LYS A 89 -8.10 -5.50 -3.98
C LYS A 89 -6.78 -5.60 -4.75
N ILE A 90 -5.97 -4.53 -4.71
CA ILE A 90 -4.67 -4.48 -5.38
C ILE A 90 -3.49 -4.82 -4.46
N GLU A 91 -3.72 -5.23 -3.20
CA GLU A 91 -2.65 -5.54 -2.24
C GLU A 91 -1.61 -6.56 -2.78
N PRO A 92 -1.98 -7.65 -3.49
CA PRO A 92 -1.01 -8.56 -4.07
C PRO A 92 -0.01 -7.87 -5.01
N PHE A 93 -0.50 -6.97 -5.87
CA PHE A 93 0.35 -6.19 -6.77
C PHE A 93 1.31 -5.28 -5.98
N LEU A 94 0.81 -4.58 -4.97
CA LEU A 94 1.64 -3.73 -4.11
C LEU A 94 2.75 -4.51 -3.38
N LYS A 95 2.46 -5.73 -2.91
CA LYS A 95 3.46 -6.62 -2.30
C LYS A 95 4.58 -6.98 -3.26
N VAL A 96 4.22 -7.26 -4.52
CA VAL A 96 5.22 -7.61 -5.52
C VAL A 96 6.10 -6.40 -5.85
N LEU A 97 5.53 -5.21 -5.96
CA LEU A 97 6.31 -3.99 -6.23
C LEU A 97 7.40 -3.74 -5.19
N VAL A 98 7.11 -3.97 -3.91
CA VAL A 98 8.09 -3.72 -2.83
C VAL A 98 9.01 -4.91 -2.55
N SER A 99 8.91 -6.00 -3.32
CA SER A 99 9.67 -7.22 -3.07
C SER A 99 11.16 -7.04 -3.41
N ARG A 100 12.05 -7.34 -2.45
CA ARG A 100 13.51 -7.34 -2.73
C ARG A 100 13.90 -8.35 -3.79
N LYS A 101 13.18 -9.48 -3.88
CA LYS A 101 13.44 -10.54 -4.87
C LYS A 101 13.43 -9.99 -6.29
N LEU A 102 12.64 -8.93 -6.54
CA LEU A 102 12.47 -8.37 -7.88
C LEU A 102 13.47 -7.27 -8.21
N GLY A 103 14.17 -6.73 -7.21
CA GLY A 103 15.13 -5.66 -7.44
C GLY A 103 14.56 -4.44 -8.17
N LEU A 104 13.25 -4.18 -8.11
CA LEU A 104 12.58 -3.18 -8.96
C LEU A 104 13.21 -1.79 -8.87
N ARG A 105 13.76 -1.42 -7.72
CA ARG A 105 14.46 -0.16 -7.53
C ARG A 105 15.60 0.06 -8.53
N GLN A 106 16.26 -1.00 -9.00
CA GLN A 106 17.34 -0.92 -9.99
C GLN A 106 16.83 -0.72 -11.42
N HIS A 107 15.56 -1.03 -11.66
CA HIS A 107 14.92 -0.94 -12.97
C HIS A 107 14.09 0.33 -13.14
N LEU A 108 13.77 1.02 -12.04
CA LEU A 108 13.04 2.28 -12.05
C LEU A 108 14.02 3.46 -11.98
N PRO A 109 13.76 4.56 -12.70
CA PRO A 109 14.61 5.74 -12.65
C PRO A 109 14.67 6.32 -11.22
N PRO A 110 15.80 6.87 -10.76
CA PRO A 110 15.84 7.53 -9.46
C PRO A 110 15.00 8.81 -9.45
N GLY A 111 14.61 9.28 -8.26
CA GLY A 111 13.97 10.58 -8.10
C GLY A 111 12.49 10.63 -8.54
N PRO A 112 11.99 11.80 -8.99
CA PRO A 112 10.56 12.05 -9.23
C PRO A 112 9.94 11.16 -10.32
N GLU A 113 10.72 10.75 -11.31
CA GLU A 113 10.24 9.93 -12.43
C GLU A 113 9.68 8.58 -11.97
N ARG A 114 10.34 7.95 -11.00
CA ARG A 114 9.84 6.71 -10.40
C ARG A 114 8.55 6.90 -9.64
N GLU A 115 8.36 8.02 -8.95
CA GLU A 115 7.07 8.32 -8.33
C GLU A 115 5.96 8.44 -9.37
N LEU A 116 6.22 9.09 -10.51
CA LEU A 116 5.24 9.20 -11.60
C LEU A 116 4.87 7.83 -12.18
N ILE A 117 5.85 6.96 -12.39
CA ILE A 117 5.62 5.59 -12.87
C ILE A 117 4.79 4.80 -11.86
N LEU A 118 5.15 4.83 -10.57
CA LEU A 118 4.41 4.15 -9.51
C LEU A 118 2.97 4.67 -9.41
N ASP A 119 2.78 6.00 -9.46
CA ASP A 119 1.46 6.62 -9.47
C ASP A 119 0.61 6.12 -10.63
N ALA A 120 1.17 6.10 -11.85
CA ALA A 120 0.48 5.63 -13.06
C ALA A 120 0.05 4.17 -12.94
N LEU A 121 0.94 3.29 -12.50
CA LEU A 121 0.67 1.86 -12.32
C LEU A 121 -0.41 1.60 -11.27
N ILE A 122 -0.33 2.30 -10.13
CA ILE A 122 -1.33 2.15 -9.07
C ILE A 122 -2.68 2.66 -9.56
N ARG A 123 -2.71 3.77 -10.30
CA ARG A 123 -3.95 4.32 -10.86
C ARG A 123 -4.59 3.37 -11.87
N ASP A 124 -3.80 2.80 -12.77
CA ASP A 124 -4.23 1.75 -13.70
C ASP A 124 -4.87 0.58 -12.94
N LYS A 125 -4.17 0.04 -11.94
CA LYS A 125 -4.66 -1.07 -11.13
C LYS A 125 -5.83 -0.76 -10.22
N LEU A 126 -5.98 0.48 -9.76
CA LEU A 126 -7.19 0.89 -9.05
C LEU A 126 -8.39 1.08 -9.99
N SER A 127 -8.17 1.31 -11.28
CA SER A 127 -9.24 1.44 -12.27
C SER A 127 -9.84 0.08 -12.69
N ASP A 128 -9.02 -0.97 -12.70
CA ASP A 128 -9.45 -2.36 -12.91
C ASP A 128 -8.77 -3.31 -11.88
N PRO A 129 -9.26 -3.35 -10.62
CA PRO A 129 -8.65 -4.14 -9.55
C PRO A 129 -8.79 -5.64 -9.73
N ASP A 130 -9.79 -6.10 -10.49
CA ASP A 130 -10.08 -7.51 -10.68
C ASP A 130 -9.14 -8.15 -11.72
N SER A 131 -8.38 -7.34 -12.47
CA SER A 131 -7.34 -7.77 -13.41
C SER A 131 -6.08 -8.37 -12.75
N ILE A 132 -5.97 -8.39 -11.42
CA ILE A 132 -4.75 -8.76 -10.69
C ILE A 132 -4.85 -10.19 -10.16
N PRO A 133 -4.11 -11.16 -10.73
CA PRO A 133 -3.96 -12.47 -10.14
C PRO A 133 -3.26 -12.36 -8.78
N ARG A 134 -3.77 -13.07 -7.76
CA ARG A 134 -3.13 -13.12 -6.42
C ARG A 134 -1.67 -13.59 -6.47
N ASP A 135 -1.35 -14.41 -7.48
CA ASP A 135 -0.03 -15.01 -7.69
C ASP A 135 0.59 -14.52 -9.02
N MET A 136 0.36 -13.26 -9.39
CA MET A 136 0.92 -12.70 -10.63
C MET A 136 2.44 -12.91 -10.67
N PRO A 137 2.96 -13.62 -11.70
CA PRO A 137 4.39 -13.86 -11.80
C PRO A 137 5.15 -12.54 -11.84
N ALA A 138 6.27 -12.52 -11.13
CA ALA A 138 7.16 -11.37 -11.04
C ALA A 138 7.58 -10.83 -12.41
N GLU A 139 7.84 -11.75 -13.33
CA GLU A 139 8.26 -11.51 -14.71
C GLU A 139 7.13 -10.85 -15.51
N ALA A 140 5.88 -11.19 -15.22
CA ALA A 140 4.72 -10.55 -15.83
C ALA A 140 4.54 -9.11 -15.32
N ILE A 141 4.89 -8.83 -14.06
CA ILE A 141 4.89 -7.47 -13.53
C ILE A 141 6.01 -6.66 -14.17
N LEU A 142 7.22 -7.21 -14.24
CA LEU A 142 8.35 -6.58 -14.93
C LEU A 142 8.07 -6.30 -16.42
N SER A 143 7.43 -7.23 -17.13
CA SER A 143 7.06 -7.00 -18.53
C SER A 143 6.01 -5.90 -18.67
N THR A 144 5.00 -5.88 -17.79
CA THR A 144 3.99 -4.81 -17.73
C THR A 144 4.64 -3.45 -17.48
N LEU A 145 5.58 -3.39 -16.52
CA LEU A 145 6.36 -2.18 -16.21
C LEU A 145 7.16 -1.69 -17.41
N ARG A 146 7.88 -2.58 -18.08
CA ARG A 146 8.70 -2.24 -19.26
C ARG A 146 7.85 -1.73 -20.42
N ASN A 147 6.71 -2.38 -20.68
CA ASN A 147 5.78 -1.95 -21.71
C ASN A 147 5.22 -0.55 -21.42
N HIS A 148 4.94 -0.24 -20.16
CA HIS A 148 4.51 1.11 -19.76
C HIS A 148 5.61 2.17 -19.84
N MET A 149 6.87 1.78 -19.72
CA MET A 149 8.01 2.71 -19.84
C MET A 149 8.49 2.92 -21.28
N SER A 150 8.10 2.04 -22.21
CA SER A 150 8.51 2.08 -23.62
C SER A 150 7.43 2.66 -24.55
N ALA A 151 6.24 2.92 -24.02
CA ALA A 151 5.11 3.55 -24.70
C ALA A 151 5.04 5.04 -24.36
#